data_AF-A0A530BEU3-F1
#
_entry.id   AF-A0A530BEU3-F1
#
_cell.length_a   1.000
_cell.length_b   1.000
_cell.length_c   1.000
_cell.angle_alpha   90.00
_cell.angle_beta   90.00
_cell.angle_gamma   90.00
#
_symmetry.space_group_name_H-M   'P 1'
#
loop_
_entity.id
_entity.type
_entity.pdbx_description
1 polymer ?
#
loop_
_entity_poly.entity_id
_entity_poly.type
_entity_poly.pdbx_seq_one_letter_code
_entity_poly.pdbx_strand_id
1 'polypeptide(L)'
;MTQDEIRLLLVGFGRERNPTARLCQPLQLATGQRRITACSARLSQFVANPDYGMVWRLSQDKAKAWRSLPLPELARMTVESARALAGGGWERLPVPANRSAGSAA
;
A
#
# COMPACT_ATOMS: atom_id res chain seq x y z
N MET A 1 6.68 -3.47 21.24
CA MET A 1 6.21 -2.17 20.74
C MET A 1 5.11 -1.69 21.66
N THR A 2 5.26 -0.52 22.28
CA THR A 2 4.27 0.06 23.20
C THR A 2 3.20 0.82 22.42
N GLN A 3 2.09 1.18 23.08
CA GLN A 3 1.04 1.99 22.48
C GLN A 3 1.55 3.37 22.03
N ASP A 4 2.49 3.95 22.78
CA ASP A 4 3.09 5.25 22.44
C ASP A 4 4.06 5.15 21.26
N GLU A 5 4.81 4.06 21.15
CA GLU A 5 5.64 3.78 19.96
C GLU A 5 4.77 3.59 18.70
N ILE A 6 3.61 2.93 18.83
CA ILE A 6 2.62 2.80 17.73
C ILE A 6 2.10 4.19 17.32
N ARG A 7 1.75 5.04 18.29
CA ARG A 7 1.28 6.41 17.98
C ARG A 7 2.36 7.23 17.29
N LEU A 8 3.59 7.17 17.79
CA LEU A 8 4.72 7.89 17.19
C LEU A 8 4.98 7.42 15.75
N LEU A 9 4.85 6.12 15.50
CA LEU A 9 4.96 5.54 14.16
C LEU A 9 3.88 6.10 13.22
N LEU A 10 2.62 6.16 13.65
CA LEU A 10 1.52 6.73 12.87
C LEU A 10 1.73 8.22 12.54
N VAL A 11 2.23 9.00 13.50
CA VAL A 11 2.61 10.41 13.28
C VAL A 11 3.76 10.51 12.29
N GLY A 12 4.74 9.60 12.37
CA GLY A 12 5.86 9.50 11.44
C GLY A 12 5.41 9.28 9.99
N PHE A 13 4.41 8.43 9.76
CA PHE A 13 3.85 8.20 8.42
C PHE A 13 3.34 9.49 7.78
N GLY A 14 2.66 10.35 8.54
CA GLY A 14 2.16 11.64 8.03
C GLY A 14 3.27 12.59 7.57
N ARG A 15 4.49 12.43 8.07
CA ARG A 15 5.66 13.27 7.73
C ARG A 15 6.50 12.71 6.58
N GLU A 16 6.21 11.50 6.12
CA GLU A 16 6.91 10.88 4.99
C GLU A 16 6.67 11.69 3.69
N ARG A 17 7.77 12.08 3.05
CA ARG A 17 7.76 12.91 1.83
C ARG A 17 7.43 12.10 0.60
N ASN A 18 7.79 10.82 0.59
CA ASN A 18 7.46 9.91 -0.48
C ASN A 18 5.98 9.47 -0.34
N PRO A 19 5.07 9.92 -1.22
CA PRO A 19 3.64 9.65 -1.07
C PRO A 19 3.32 8.15 -1.14
N THR A 20 4.13 7.37 -1.86
CA THR A 20 3.96 5.92 -1.93
C THR A 20 4.46 5.21 -0.69
N ALA A 21 5.60 5.62 -0.14
CA ALA A 21 6.05 5.08 1.15
C ALA A 21 5.02 5.38 2.24
N ARG A 22 4.47 6.60 2.24
CA ARG A 22 3.41 7.05 3.14
C ARG A 22 2.12 6.24 3.05
N LEU A 23 1.79 5.67 1.88
CA LEU A 23 0.58 4.85 1.68
C LEU A 23 0.83 3.36 1.86
N CYS A 24 2.00 2.85 1.47
CA CYS A 24 2.37 1.44 1.68
C CYS A 24 2.37 1.05 3.15
N GLN A 25 2.78 1.98 4.03
CA GLN A 25 2.90 1.76 5.47
C GLN A 25 1.53 1.52 6.16
N PRO A 26 0.51 2.40 6.03
CA PRO A 26 -0.84 2.15 6.49
C PRO A 26 -1.46 0.88 5.91
N LEU A 27 -1.25 0.61 4.62
CA LEU A 27 -1.74 -0.61 3.98
C LEU A 27 -1.16 -1.86 4.64
N GLN A 28 0.14 -1.87 4.90
CA GLN A 28 0.81 -2.97 5.60
C GLN A 28 0.26 -3.15 7.03
N LEU A 29 0.14 -2.05 7.78
CA LEU A 29 -0.34 -2.07 9.16
C LEU A 29 -1.77 -2.60 9.26
N ALA A 30 -2.66 -2.14 8.38
CA ALA A 30 -4.07 -2.47 8.42
C ALA A 30 -4.37 -3.91 7.96
N THR A 31 -3.51 -4.49 7.11
CA THR A 31 -3.74 -5.83 6.51
C THR A 31 -2.87 -6.93 7.08
N GLY A 32 -1.86 -6.58 7.88
CA GLY A 32 -0.86 -7.53 8.40
C GLY A 32 0.01 -8.18 7.32
N GLN A 33 -0.05 -7.72 6.07
CA GLN A 33 0.72 -8.30 4.98
C GLN A 33 2.22 -8.02 5.14
N ARG A 34 3.06 -8.84 4.51
CA ARG A 34 4.50 -8.59 4.48
C ARG A 34 4.77 -7.28 3.74
N ARG A 35 5.82 -6.55 4.15
CA ARG A 35 6.26 -5.30 3.50
C ARG A 35 6.33 -5.42 1.97
N ILE A 36 6.94 -6.50 1.47
CA ILE A 36 7.07 -6.72 0.02
C ILE A 36 5.72 -6.87 -0.68
N THR A 37 4.72 -7.48 -0.02
CA THR A 37 3.36 -7.63 -0.55
C THR A 37 2.66 -6.28 -0.65
N ALA A 38 2.75 -5.44 0.38
CA ALA A 38 2.21 -4.08 0.36
C ALA A 38 2.90 -3.18 -0.68
N CYS A 39 4.22 -3.21 -0.75
CA CYS A 39 4.99 -2.37 -1.67
C CYS A 39 4.91 -2.80 -3.15
N SER A 40 4.53 -4.06 -3.43
CA SER A 40 4.36 -4.57 -4.80
C SER A 40 2.90 -4.59 -5.26
N ALA A 41 1.98 -4.14 -4.42
CA ALA A 41 0.55 -4.13 -4.70
C ALA A 41 0.24 -3.27 -5.94
N ARG A 42 -0.58 -3.81 -6.84
CA ARG A 42 -1.09 -3.10 -8.02
C ARG A 42 -2.48 -2.56 -7.72
N LEU A 43 -2.81 -1.37 -8.25
CA LEU A 43 -4.14 -0.79 -8.03
C LEU A 43 -5.27 -1.69 -8.60
N SER A 44 -4.96 -2.44 -9.65
CA SER A 44 -5.87 -3.42 -10.28
C SER A 44 -6.15 -4.66 -9.42
N GLN A 45 -5.35 -4.92 -8.38
CA GLN A 45 -5.60 -6.01 -7.43
C GLN A 45 -6.69 -5.67 -6.40
N PHE A 46 -7.02 -4.39 -6.25
CA PHE A 46 -8.08 -3.93 -5.35
C PHE A 46 -9.38 -3.79 -6.13
N VAL A 47 -10.38 -4.60 -5.78
CA VAL A 47 -11.64 -4.65 -6.53
C VAL A 47 -12.82 -4.44 -5.59
N ALA A 48 -13.91 -3.91 -6.13
CA ALA A 48 -15.17 -3.84 -5.41
C ALA A 48 -15.68 -5.26 -5.12
N ASN A 49 -16.31 -5.44 -3.97
CA ASN A 49 -16.97 -6.67 -3.58
C ASN A 49 -18.34 -6.33 -2.95
N PRO A 50 -19.43 -7.03 -3.33
CA PRO A 50 -20.77 -6.71 -2.83
C PRO A 50 -20.92 -6.82 -1.31
N ASP A 51 -20.24 -7.79 -0.69
CA ASP A 51 -20.42 -8.12 0.73
C ASP A 51 -19.42 -7.37 1.62
N TYR A 52 -18.22 -7.11 1.10
CA TYR A 52 -17.09 -6.55 1.86
C TYR A 52 -16.70 -5.13 1.43
N GLY A 53 -17.39 -4.55 0.45
CA GLY A 53 -17.08 -3.24 -0.15
C GLY A 53 -15.85 -3.28 -1.06
N MET A 54 -14.66 -3.56 -0.53
CA MET A 54 -13.42 -3.69 -1.29
C MET A 54 -12.58 -4.86 -0.80
N VAL A 55 -12.06 -5.64 -1.74
CA VAL A 55 -11.14 -6.75 -1.45
C VAL A 55 -9.83 -6.58 -2.20
N TRP A 56 -8.75 -7.03 -1.58
CA TRP A 56 -7.44 -7.17 -2.22
C TRP A 56 -7.25 -8.60 -2.72
N ARG A 57 -7.21 -8.76 -4.03
CA ARG A 57 -6.87 -10.02 -4.71
C ARG A 57 -5.35 -10.19 -4.72
N LEU A 58 -4.86 -10.99 -3.78
CA LEU A 58 -3.44 -11.33 -3.71
C LEU A 58 -3.15 -12.37 -4.80
N SER A 59 -2.32 -11.99 -5.77
CA SER A 59 -1.84 -12.91 -6.79
C SER A 59 -0.89 -13.93 -6.18
N GLN A 60 -1.15 -15.20 -6.47
CA GLN A 60 -0.29 -16.38 -6.34
C GLN A 60 0.74 -16.33 -5.19
N ASP A 61 0.34 -16.83 -4.03
CA ASP A 61 1.32 -17.27 -3.03
C ASP A 61 2.14 -18.47 -3.58
N LYS A 62 3.18 -18.90 -2.85
CA LYS A 62 4.00 -20.07 -3.23
C LYS A 62 3.18 -21.36 -3.44
N ALA A 63 1.94 -21.40 -2.92
CA ALA A 63 1.03 -22.54 -3.02
C ALA A 63 0.03 -22.40 -4.19
N LYS A 64 0.15 -21.37 -5.03
CA LYS A 64 -0.78 -21.05 -6.12
C LYS A 64 -2.23 -20.83 -5.67
N ALA A 65 -2.45 -20.52 -4.39
CA ALA A 65 -3.79 -20.20 -3.89
C ALA A 65 -4.12 -18.73 -4.18
N TRP A 66 -5.25 -18.50 -4.85
CA TRP A 66 -5.83 -17.16 -4.95
C TRP A 66 -6.47 -16.80 -3.62
N ARG A 67 -6.02 -15.72 -2.99
CA ARG A 67 -6.59 -15.21 -1.74
C ARG A 67 -7.22 -13.86 -1.97
N SER A 68 -8.46 -13.70 -1.53
CA SER A 68 -9.13 -12.41 -1.46
C SER A 68 -9.16 -11.96 -0.01
N LEU A 69 -8.61 -10.79 0.26
CA LEU A 69 -8.58 -10.19 1.60
C LEU A 69 -9.56 -9.00 1.65
N PRO A 70 -10.63 -9.07 2.44
CA PRO A 70 -11.45 -7.90 2.75
C PRO A 70 -10.60 -6.77 3.33
N LEU A 71 -10.78 -5.56 2.79
CA LEU A 71 -10.04 -4.41 3.28
C LEU A 71 -10.77 -3.74 4.44
N PRO A 72 -10.13 -3.60 5.61
CA PRO A 72 -10.64 -2.73 6.66
C PRO A 72 -10.58 -1.26 6.20
N GLU A 73 -11.35 -0.41 6.87
CA GLU A 73 -11.57 0.98 6.46
C GLU A 73 -10.26 1.77 6.20
N LEU A 74 -9.28 1.65 7.10
CA LEU A 74 -7.97 2.31 6.94
C LEU A 74 -7.26 1.87 5.65
N ALA A 75 -7.32 0.58 5.31
CA ALA A 75 -6.71 0.06 4.09
C ALA A 75 -7.46 0.56 2.85
N ARG A 76 -8.80 0.60 2.91
CA ARG A 76 -9.65 1.12 1.84
C ARG A 76 -9.35 2.59 1.53
N MET A 77 -9.35 3.45 2.56
CA MET A 77 -9.00 4.87 2.43
C MET A 77 -7.59 5.07 1.84
N THR A 78 -6.65 4.21 2.21
CA THR A 78 -5.28 4.22 1.69
C THR A 78 -5.25 3.93 0.18
N VAL A 79 -5.99 2.91 -0.26
CA VAL A 79 -6.10 2.55 -1.68
C VAL A 79 -6.82 3.63 -2.49
N GLU A 80 -7.86 4.25 -1.94
CA GLU A 80 -8.56 5.36 -2.58
C GLU A 80 -7.67 6.59 -2.73
N SER A 81 -6.90 6.93 -1.69
CA SER A 81 -5.89 7.99 -1.74
C SER A 81 -4.82 7.68 -2.79
N ALA A 82 -4.39 6.42 -2.89
CA ALA A 82 -3.45 5.98 -3.92
C ALA A 82 -4.01 6.15 -5.34
N ARG A 83 -5.29 5.81 -5.56
CA ARG A 83 -5.98 6.00 -6.85
C ARG A 83 -6.11 7.48 -7.22
N ALA A 84 -6.44 8.33 -6.26
CA ALA A 84 -6.54 9.77 -6.45
C ALA A 84 -5.18 10.37 -6.83
N LEU A 85 -4.10 9.97 -6.13
CA LEU A 85 -2.75 10.37 -6.49
C LEU A 85 -2.37 9.86 -7.88
N ALA A 86 -2.85 8.68 -8.28
CA ALA A 86 -2.50 8.05 -9.54
C ALA A 86 -2.98 8.74 -10.81
N GLY A 87 -3.89 9.73 -10.69
CA GLY A 87 -4.34 10.56 -11.81
C GLY A 87 -4.92 9.78 -13.00
N GLY A 88 -5.34 8.52 -12.81
CA GLY A 88 -5.87 7.67 -13.87
C GLY A 88 -4.83 6.93 -14.74
N GLY A 89 -3.52 7.05 -14.48
CA GLY A 89 -2.47 6.54 -15.38
C GLY A 89 -1.47 5.53 -14.79
N TRP A 90 -1.52 5.20 -13.50
CA TRP A 90 -0.51 4.32 -12.87
C TRP A 90 -1.12 2.97 -12.42
N GLU A 91 -0.62 1.86 -12.96
CA GLU A 91 -1.03 0.49 -12.57
C GLU A 91 -0.53 0.06 -11.17
N ARG A 92 0.46 0.76 -10.62
CA ARG A 92 1.10 0.49 -9.33
C ARG A 92 1.10 1.74 -8.45
N LEU A 93 1.15 1.55 -7.13
CA LEU A 93 1.49 2.63 -6.20
C LEU A 93 2.81 3.30 -6.67
N PRO A 94 2.85 4.64 -6.84
CA PRO A 94 3.93 5.31 -7.56
C PRO A 94 5.25 5.28 -6.78
N VAL A 95 6.07 4.25 -6.94
CA VAL A 95 7.45 4.25 -6.40
C VAL A 95 8.22 5.32 -7.17
N PRO A 96 8.74 6.39 -6.54
CA PRO A 96 9.56 7.35 -7.26
C PRO A 96 10.81 6.64 -7.79
N ALA A 97 11.08 6.79 -9.08
CA ALA A 97 12.32 6.34 -9.69
C ALA A 97 13.49 7.00 -8.95
N ASN A 98 14.43 6.17 -8.49
CA ASN A 98 15.63 6.62 -7.78
C ASN A 98 16.44 7.51 -8.74
N ARG A 99 16.33 8.84 -8.61
CA ARG A 99 17.21 9.75 -9.35
C ARG A 99 18.54 9.82 -8.60
N SER A 100 19.61 9.65 -9.37
CA SER A 100 21.05 9.83 -9.06
C SER A 100 21.82 8.64 -8.48
N ALA A 101 22.15 7.68 -9.35
CA ALA A 101 23.53 7.22 -9.49
C ALA A 101 24.12 7.95 -10.70
N GLY A 102 25.06 8.87 -10.48
CA GLY A 102 25.64 9.68 -11.56
C GLY A 102 26.18 11.02 -11.07
N SER A 103 27.09 11.00 -10.10
CA SER A 103 28.08 12.07 -9.96
C SER A 103 29.34 11.56 -10.63
N ALA A 104 29.48 11.85 -11.93
CA ALA A 104 30.79 11.86 -12.57
C ALA A 104 31.46 13.17 -12.14
N ALA A 105 32.48 13.06 -11.30
CA ALA A 105 33.50 14.06 -11.09
C ALA A 105 34.84 13.43 -11.48
#